data_AF-A0A8H6CZ46-F1
#
_entry.id   AF-A0A8H6CZ46-F1
#
_cell.length_a   1.000
_cell.length_b   1.000
_cell.length_c   1.000
_cell.angle_alpha   90.00
_cell.angle_beta   90.00
_cell.angle_gamma   90.00
#
_symmetry.space_group_name_H-M   'P 1'
#
loop_
_entity.id
_entity.type
_entity.pdbx_description
1 polymer ?
#
loop_
_entity_poly.entity_id
_entity_poly.type
_entity_poly.pdbx_seq_one_letter_code
_entity_poly.pdbx_strand_id
1 'polypeptide(L)'
;MGDTVHYDDLKWLSLAPKIWIKLAKLTPETGSYTVMIRAEPGGVLPHHRHVKSAEIYILKGKGDHPHAGHFEKGDYVSEHEGARHDPLVFEVETEMLMISEGAIPVLLSRIMVHVVAVAGGQGDVGKTIVEVLSQNQRNRVLVLSRKLVHNGSVSKSCANLVKKLDDEPTIYVDYTDVSHIRDALEKHNVEVVISCLNVTSPEASQAELANGPFQHPKVDMANKAAAVPGSGEGKVVSTYSFDVTRFVDSLLNADEEWPKQSVIIGEKITTNEINAISKDRYVGERFSVVHDDVYK
;
A
#
# COMPACT_ATOMS: atom_id res chain seq x y z
N MET A 1 -4.63 21.81 -13.60
CA MET A 1 -3.47 21.14 -14.22
C MET A 1 -3.96 19.84 -14.83
N GLY A 2 -3.25 19.26 -15.77
CA GLY A 2 -3.60 17.97 -16.38
C GLY A 2 -2.40 17.04 -16.35
N ASP A 3 -2.67 15.74 -16.28
CA ASP A 3 -1.65 14.69 -16.22
C ASP A 3 -1.61 13.92 -17.54
N THR A 4 -0.41 13.51 -17.95
CA THR A 4 -0.19 12.64 -19.11
C THR A 4 0.20 11.25 -18.63
N VAL A 5 -0.49 10.23 -19.14
CA VAL A 5 -0.17 8.83 -18.86
C VAL A 5 0.35 8.17 -20.13
N HIS A 6 1.59 7.68 -20.08
CA HIS A 6 2.20 6.90 -21.16
C HIS A 6 1.73 5.44 -21.07
N TYR A 7 0.71 5.09 -21.84
CA TYR A 7 0.05 3.79 -21.76
C TYR A 7 1.00 2.60 -21.96
N ASP A 8 2.01 2.74 -22.80
CA ASP A 8 2.95 1.66 -23.10
C ASP A 8 3.79 1.24 -21.87
N ASP A 9 4.03 2.18 -20.95
CA ASP A 9 4.80 1.95 -19.73
C ASP A 9 4.00 1.24 -18.63
N LEU A 10 2.67 1.20 -18.76
CA LEU A 10 1.79 0.55 -17.79
C LEU A 10 1.89 -0.99 -17.89
N LYS A 11 1.77 -1.67 -16.75
CA LYS A 11 1.74 -3.13 -16.68
C LYS A 11 0.33 -3.66 -16.98
N TRP A 12 0.25 -4.74 -17.73
CA TRP A 12 -0.99 -5.51 -17.87
C TRP A 12 -1.31 -6.24 -16.57
N LEU A 13 -2.53 -6.05 -16.08
CA LEU A 13 -3.10 -6.78 -14.95
C LEU A 13 -4.10 -7.82 -15.47
N SER A 14 -4.08 -9.03 -14.94
CA SER A 14 -5.05 -10.07 -15.30
C SER A 14 -6.40 -9.75 -14.68
N LEU A 15 -7.44 -9.60 -15.51
CA LEU A 15 -8.83 -9.42 -15.05
C LEU A 15 -9.57 -10.76 -14.99
N ALA A 16 -9.39 -11.59 -16.01
CA ALA A 16 -9.94 -12.94 -16.13
C ALA A 16 -9.01 -13.78 -17.03
N PRO A 17 -9.17 -15.11 -17.11
CA PRO A 17 -8.41 -15.90 -18.07
C PRO A 17 -8.52 -15.30 -19.48
N LYS A 18 -7.37 -14.98 -20.08
CA LYS A 18 -7.24 -14.35 -21.41
C LYS A 18 -7.78 -12.91 -21.54
N ILE A 19 -8.01 -12.23 -20.42
CA ILE A 19 -8.44 -10.82 -20.40
C ILE A 19 -7.53 -10.03 -19.46
N TRP A 20 -6.94 -8.97 -19.99
CA TRP A 20 -6.04 -8.09 -19.28
C TRP A 20 -6.47 -6.64 -19.36
N ILE A 21 -6.00 -5.86 -18.40
CA ILE A 21 -6.28 -4.44 -18.32
C ILE A 21 -5.03 -3.61 -18.03
N LYS A 22 -5.01 -2.35 -18.47
CA LYS A 22 -4.11 -1.30 -17.98
C LYS A 22 -4.97 -0.18 -17.38
N LEU A 23 -4.79 0.12 -16.09
CA LEU A 23 -5.46 1.25 -15.44
C LEU A 23 -4.72 2.54 -15.76
N ALA A 24 -5.39 3.47 -16.45
CA ALA A 24 -4.83 4.80 -16.71
C ALA A 24 -5.27 5.84 -15.71
N LYS A 25 -6.50 5.76 -15.22
CA LYS A 25 -7.03 6.68 -14.22
C LYS A 25 -7.97 5.94 -13.29
N LEU A 26 -7.92 6.32 -12.02
CA LEU A 26 -8.84 5.89 -10.99
C LEU A 26 -9.19 7.11 -10.14
N THR A 27 -10.48 7.28 -9.83
CA THR A 27 -11.01 8.31 -8.94
C THR A 27 -11.60 7.58 -7.73
N PRO A 28 -10.81 7.35 -6.66
CA PRO A 28 -11.23 6.49 -5.57
C PRO A 28 -12.53 6.94 -4.87
N GLU A 29 -12.83 8.24 -4.90
CA GLU A 29 -13.97 8.87 -4.21
C GLU A 29 -15.30 8.42 -4.84
N THR A 30 -15.31 8.29 -6.16
CA THR A 30 -16.49 7.87 -6.93
C THR A 30 -16.40 6.42 -7.39
N GLY A 31 -15.20 5.81 -7.30
CA GLY A 31 -14.86 4.54 -7.90
C GLY A 31 -14.79 4.59 -9.43
N SER A 32 -14.82 5.78 -10.03
CA SER A 32 -14.74 5.95 -11.49
C SER A 32 -13.34 5.60 -11.98
N TYR A 33 -13.22 5.01 -13.17
CA TYR A 33 -11.93 4.61 -13.70
C TYR A 33 -11.87 4.68 -15.22
N THR A 34 -10.66 4.69 -15.75
CA THR A 34 -10.36 4.58 -17.17
C THR A 34 -9.34 3.47 -17.37
N VAL A 35 -9.69 2.46 -18.18
CA VAL A 35 -8.86 1.28 -18.43
C VAL A 35 -8.74 1.00 -19.92
N MET A 36 -7.57 0.56 -20.35
CA MET A 36 -7.44 -0.21 -21.59
C MET A 36 -7.74 -1.66 -21.27
N ILE A 37 -8.57 -2.31 -22.07
CA ILE A 37 -8.87 -3.74 -21.95
C ILE A 37 -8.32 -4.44 -23.20
N ARG A 38 -7.67 -5.58 -23.01
CA ARG A 38 -7.26 -6.49 -24.07
C ARG A 38 -7.82 -7.88 -23.77
N ALA A 39 -8.56 -8.43 -24.70
CA ALA A 39 -9.07 -9.79 -24.64
C ALA A 39 -8.53 -10.60 -25.81
N GLU A 40 -8.03 -11.81 -25.52
CA GLU A 40 -7.65 -12.79 -26.53
C GLU A 40 -8.84 -13.69 -26.90
N PRO A 41 -8.82 -14.36 -28.09
CA PRO A 41 -9.86 -15.29 -28.49
C PRO A 41 -10.17 -16.37 -27.44
N GLY A 42 -11.45 -16.54 -27.16
CA GLY A 42 -11.99 -17.43 -26.12
C GLY A 42 -11.84 -16.89 -24.70
N GLY A 43 -11.42 -15.63 -24.52
CA GLY A 43 -11.56 -14.94 -23.25
C GLY A 43 -13.03 -14.72 -22.91
N VAL A 44 -13.38 -14.90 -21.64
CA VAL A 44 -14.76 -14.74 -21.16
C VAL A 44 -14.75 -13.74 -20.02
N LEU A 45 -15.43 -12.62 -20.22
CA LEU A 45 -15.70 -11.69 -19.14
C LEU A 45 -16.92 -12.25 -18.39
N PRO A 46 -16.78 -12.62 -17.11
CA PRO A 46 -17.86 -13.24 -16.37
C PRO A 46 -19.03 -12.26 -16.18
N HIS A 47 -20.17 -12.80 -15.74
CA HIS A 47 -21.32 -11.99 -15.40
C HIS A 47 -20.94 -10.85 -14.47
N HIS A 48 -21.24 -9.62 -14.87
CA HIS A 48 -20.94 -8.43 -14.08
C HIS A 48 -21.98 -7.34 -14.33
N ARG A 49 -21.97 -6.33 -13.46
CA ARG A 49 -22.89 -5.20 -13.50
C ARG A 49 -22.12 -3.90 -13.40
N HIS A 50 -22.50 -2.93 -14.22
CA HIS A 50 -22.05 -1.55 -14.08
C HIS A 50 -22.89 -0.86 -13.01
N VAL A 51 -22.24 -0.33 -11.97
CA VAL A 51 -22.94 0.40 -10.91
C VAL A 51 -23.44 1.75 -11.43
N LYS A 52 -22.67 2.40 -12.32
CA LYS A 52 -23.02 3.62 -13.05
C LYS A 52 -22.85 3.40 -14.55
N SER A 53 -22.91 4.46 -15.36
CA SER A 53 -22.67 4.37 -16.80
C SER A 53 -21.24 3.92 -17.13
N ALA A 54 -21.09 3.35 -18.32
CA ALA A 54 -19.80 3.09 -18.94
C ALA A 54 -19.80 3.52 -20.40
N GLU A 55 -18.66 4.02 -20.85
CA GLU A 55 -18.39 4.44 -22.21
C GLU A 55 -17.19 3.64 -22.72
N ILE A 56 -17.35 3.03 -23.88
CA ILE A 56 -16.37 2.09 -24.43
C ILE A 56 -16.08 2.50 -25.87
N TYR A 57 -14.80 2.64 -26.21
CA TYR A 57 -14.35 2.88 -27.58
C TYR A 57 -13.52 1.70 -28.07
N ILE A 58 -13.94 1.10 -29.19
CA ILE A 58 -13.31 -0.11 -29.71
C ILE A 58 -12.10 0.25 -30.58
N LEU A 59 -10.91 -0.14 -30.12
CA LEU A 59 -9.64 0.16 -30.80
C LEU A 59 -9.25 -0.94 -31.79
N LYS A 60 -9.65 -2.18 -31.49
CA LYS A 60 -9.37 -3.37 -32.30
C LYS A 60 -10.40 -4.45 -32.00
N GLY A 61 -10.68 -5.30 -32.99
CA GLY A 61 -11.57 -6.44 -32.86
C GLY A 61 -13.02 -6.09 -33.13
N LYS A 62 -13.91 -7.01 -32.72
CA LYS A 62 -15.36 -6.93 -32.85
C LYS A 62 -16.03 -7.95 -31.94
N GLY A 63 -17.31 -7.77 -31.68
CA GLY A 63 -18.08 -8.71 -30.88
C GLY A 63 -19.55 -8.35 -30.86
N ASP A 64 -20.31 -9.12 -30.10
CA ASP A 64 -21.75 -8.93 -29.95
C ASP A 64 -22.04 -8.74 -28.46
N HIS A 65 -22.52 -7.55 -28.11
CA HIS A 65 -22.97 -7.26 -26.76
C HIS A 65 -24.48 -7.49 -26.67
N PRO A 66 -25.00 -8.33 -25.75
CA PRO A 66 -26.41 -8.70 -25.71
C PRO A 66 -27.41 -7.52 -25.69
N HIS A 67 -27.00 -6.38 -25.11
CA HIS A 67 -27.87 -5.20 -25.01
C HIS A 67 -27.52 -4.07 -25.98
N ALA A 68 -26.27 -3.95 -26.42
CA ALA A 68 -25.84 -2.89 -27.33
C ALA A 68 -25.78 -3.35 -28.80
N GLY A 69 -25.89 -4.65 -29.05
CA GLY A 69 -25.76 -5.24 -30.38
C GLY A 69 -24.31 -5.46 -30.79
N HIS A 70 -24.11 -5.59 -32.10
CA HIS A 70 -22.79 -5.77 -32.69
C HIS A 70 -21.94 -4.51 -32.52
N PHE A 71 -20.65 -4.69 -32.23
CA PHE A 71 -19.65 -3.63 -32.21
C PHE A 71 -18.40 -4.06 -32.97
N GLU A 72 -17.71 -3.11 -33.59
CA GLU A 72 -16.43 -3.30 -34.25
C GLU A 72 -15.49 -2.11 -34.05
N LYS A 73 -14.26 -2.24 -34.54
CA LYS A 73 -13.25 -1.18 -34.46
C LYS A 73 -13.79 0.15 -34.98
N GLY A 74 -13.63 1.18 -34.15
CA GLY A 74 -14.08 2.54 -34.43
C GLY A 74 -15.45 2.88 -33.81
N ASP A 75 -16.16 1.89 -33.29
CA ASP A 75 -17.42 2.10 -32.63
C ASP A 75 -17.24 2.66 -31.21
N TYR A 76 -18.21 3.47 -30.82
CA TYR A 76 -18.41 3.95 -29.46
C TYR A 76 -19.67 3.29 -28.90
N VAL A 77 -19.51 2.53 -27.82
CA VAL A 77 -20.57 1.81 -27.12
C VAL A 77 -20.82 2.53 -25.80
N SER A 78 -22.08 2.86 -25.53
CA SER A 78 -22.50 3.45 -24.26
C SER A 78 -23.43 2.50 -23.52
N GLU A 79 -23.15 2.32 -22.24
CA GLU A 79 -23.91 1.47 -21.35
C GLU A 79 -24.47 2.30 -20.21
N HIS A 80 -25.78 2.19 -20.00
CA HIS A 80 -26.48 2.95 -18.98
C HIS A 80 -26.26 2.42 -17.57
N GLU A 81 -26.54 3.27 -16.59
CA GLU A 81 -26.51 2.90 -15.18
C GLU A 81 -27.28 1.61 -14.91
N GLY A 82 -26.64 0.69 -14.20
CA GLY A 82 -27.24 -0.58 -13.81
C GLY A 82 -27.25 -1.65 -14.89
N ALA A 83 -26.67 -1.38 -16.08
CA ALA A 83 -26.49 -2.37 -17.14
C ALA A 83 -25.84 -3.66 -16.58
N ARG A 84 -26.42 -4.79 -16.96
CA ARG A 84 -25.95 -6.12 -16.58
C ARG A 84 -25.44 -6.83 -17.82
N HIS A 85 -24.34 -7.53 -17.65
CA HIS A 85 -23.71 -8.35 -18.67
C HIS A 85 -23.88 -9.82 -18.32
N ASP A 86 -24.51 -10.57 -19.21
CA ASP A 86 -24.28 -12.02 -19.25
C ASP A 86 -22.82 -12.29 -19.66
N PRO A 87 -22.29 -13.52 -19.44
CA PRO A 87 -20.91 -13.83 -19.81
C PRO A 87 -20.63 -13.47 -21.28
N LEU A 88 -19.71 -12.52 -21.48
CA LEU A 88 -19.33 -12.02 -22.80
C LEU A 88 -18.11 -12.80 -23.28
N VAL A 89 -18.27 -13.49 -24.41
CA VAL A 89 -17.20 -14.27 -25.04
C VAL A 89 -16.55 -13.42 -26.14
N PHE A 90 -15.24 -13.29 -26.08
CA PHE A 90 -14.47 -12.63 -27.12
C PHE A 90 -14.01 -13.66 -28.17
N GLU A 91 -14.68 -13.69 -29.32
CA GLU A 91 -14.35 -14.63 -30.41
C GLU A 91 -13.06 -14.25 -31.14
N VAL A 92 -12.71 -12.96 -31.14
CA VAL A 92 -11.49 -12.42 -31.76
C VAL A 92 -10.71 -11.58 -30.76
N GLU A 93 -9.43 -11.38 -31.05
CA GLU A 93 -8.62 -10.44 -30.28
C GLU A 93 -9.25 -9.04 -30.33
N THR A 94 -9.54 -8.51 -29.15
CA THR A 94 -10.29 -7.27 -28.99
C THR A 94 -9.55 -6.35 -28.03
N GLU A 95 -9.39 -5.09 -28.41
CA GLU A 95 -8.85 -4.04 -27.54
C GLU A 95 -9.82 -2.87 -27.50
N MET A 96 -10.05 -2.34 -26.30
CA MET A 96 -11.00 -1.25 -26.10
C MET A 96 -10.54 -0.34 -24.96
N LEU A 97 -10.83 0.95 -25.12
CA LEU A 97 -10.76 1.91 -24.02
C LEU A 97 -12.12 1.93 -23.33
N MET A 98 -12.14 1.79 -22.02
CA MET A 98 -13.34 1.90 -21.22
C MET A 98 -13.19 3.00 -20.19
N ILE A 99 -14.19 3.87 -20.09
CA ILE A 99 -14.38 4.85 -19.03
C ILE A 99 -15.64 4.44 -18.28
N SER A 100 -15.56 4.28 -16.96
CA SER A 100 -16.74 4.02 -16.14
C SER A 100 -16.87 5.06 -15.06
N GLU A 101 -18.09 5.56 -14.87
CA GLU A 101 -18.40 6.60 -13.89
C GLU A 101 -18.57 6.08 -12.47
N GLY A 102 -18.46 4.77 -12.24
CA GLY A 102 -18.58 4.18 -10.92
C GLY A 102 -17.85 2.85 -10.78
N ALA A 103 -17.72 2.44 -9.53
CA ALA A 103 -17.14 1.15 -9.16
C ALA A 103 -17.74 -0.01 -9.96
N ILE A 104 -16.91 -0.87 -10.54
CA ILE A 104 -17.32 -2.26 -10.83
C ILE A 104 -16.69 -3.13 -9.76
N PRO A 105 -17.46 -3.77 -8.85
CA PRO A 105 -16.90 -4.54 -7.74
C PRO A 105 -15.89 -5.62 -8.16
N VAL A 106 -16.12 -6.30 -9.29
CA VAL A 106 -15.22 -7.32 -9.85
C VAL A 106 -13.90 -6.72 -10.37
N LEU A 107 -13.96 -5.50 -10.90
CA LEU A 107 -12.79 -4.80 -11.41
C LEU A 107 -12.02 -4.14 -10.27
N LEU A 108 -12.72 -3.49 -9.33
CA LEU A 108 -12.12 -2.88 -8.16
C LEU A 108 -11.39 -3.91 -7.32
N SER A 109 -11.97 -5.08 -7.05
CA SER A 109 -11.28 -6.16 -6.32
C SER A 109 -10.01 -6.68 -7.01
N ARG A 110 -9.78 -6.32 -8.28
CA ARG A 110 -8.59 -6.68 -9.07
C ARG A 110 -7.66 -5.49 -9.39
N ILE A 111 -8.12 -4.24 -9.21
CA ILE A 111 -7.38 -3.01 -9.52
C ILE A 111 -6.97 -2.24 -8.25
N MET A 112 -7.89 -2.10 -7.29
CA MET A 112 -7.68 -1.49 -5.99
C MET A 112 -7.77 -2.57 -4.93
N VAL A 113 -6.67 -2.85 -4.24
CA VAL A 113 -6.69 -3.96 -3.29
C VAL A 113 -7.25 -3.48 -1.96
N HIS A 114 -6.77 -2.35 -1.43
CA HIS A 114 -7.30 -1.76 -0.19
C HIS A 114 -7.24 -0.23 -0.11
N VAL A 115 -8.19 0.37 0.62
CA VAL A 115 -8.00 1.67 1.27
C VAL A 115 -7.36 1.43 2.64
N VAL A 116 -6.09 1.82 2.76
CA VAL A 116 -5.25 1.54 3.93
C VAL A 116 -5.02 2.83 4.72
N ALA A 117 -5.43 2.85 5.99
CA ALA A 117 -5.12 3.94 6.91
C ALA A 117 -3.95 3.58 7.83
N VAL A 118 -2.91 4.41 7.84
CA VAL A 118 -1.71 4.23 8.67
C VAL A 118 -1.76 5.19 9.86
N ALA A 119 -2.10 4.66 11.03
CA ALA A 119 -2.01 5.39 12.29
C ALA A 119 -0.55 5.49 12.71
N GLY A 120 -0.05 6.69 12.99
CA GLY A 120 1.38 6.90 13.25
C GLY A 120 2.24 6.91 11.98
N GLY A 121 1.67 7.12 10.80
CA GLY A 121 2.38 7.19 9.51
C GLY A 121 3.42 8.32 9.37
N GLN A 122 3.60 9.15 10.40
CA GLN A 122 4.64 10.18 10.48
C GLN A 122 5.85 9.78 11.37
N GLY A 123 5.77 8.63 12.06
CA GLY A 123 6.87 8.08 12.86
C GLY A 123 7.87 7.28 12.01
N ASP A 124 8.92 6.76 12.66
CA ASP A 124 10.05 6.12 11.98
C ASP A 124 9.63 4.92 11.10
N VAL A 125 8.87 3.98 11.69
CA VAL A 125 8.32 2.82 10.95
C VAL A 125 7.17 3.24 10.04
N GLY A 126 6.24 4.05 10.57
CA GLY A 126 5.02 4.43 9.86
C GLY A 126 5.29 5.18 8.55
N LYS A 127 6.33 6.03 8.52
CA LYS A 127 6.72 6.73 7.29
C LYS A 127 7.19 5.77 6.21
N THR A 128 7.99 4.76 6.57
CA THR A 128 8.43 3.73 5.61
C THR A 128 7.24 2.94 5.06
N ILE A 129 6.26 2.61 5.92
CA ILE A 129 5.02 1.97 5.49
C ILE A 129 4.27 2.82 4.47
N VAL A 130 4.04 4.09 4.80
CA VAL A 130 3.36 5.03 3.89
C VAL A 130 4.11 5.14 2.56
N GLU A 131 5.44 5.27 2.60
CA GLU A 131 6.27 5.46 1.41
C GLU A 131 6.21 4.27 0.44
N VAL A 132 6.42 3.05 0.94
CA VAL A 132 6.42 1.85 0.07
C VAL A 132 5.00 1.54 -0.41
N LEU A 133 3.99 1.60 0.46
CA LEU A 133 2.61 1.31 0.04
C LEU A 133 2.09 2.35 -0.96
N SER A 134 2.52 3.62 -0.85
CA SER A 134 2.14 4.67 -1.80
C SER A 134 2.84 4.54 -3.16
N GLN A 135 3.96 3.82 -3.22
CA GLN A 135 4.61 3.48 -4.51
C GLN A 135 3.85 2.37 -5.25
N ASN A 136 3.14 1.50 -4.51
CA ASN A 136 2.30 0.47 -5.08
C ASN A 136 0.95 1.09 -5.49
N GLN A 137 0.78 1.38 -6.79
CA GLN A 137 -0.41 2.06 -7.36
C GLN A 137 -1.76 1.35 -7.14
N ARG A 138 -1.76 0.21 -6.45
CA ARG A 138 -2.94 -0.60 -6.16
C ARG A 138 -3.65 -0.24 -4.86
N ASN A 139 -2.97 0.42 -3.92
CA ASN A 139 -3.56 0.77 -2.61
C ASN A 139 -3.76 2.27 -2.49
N ARG A 140 -4.90 2.71 -1.94
CA ARG A 140 -5.09 4.10 -1.50
C ARG A 140 -4.58 4.20 -0.06
N VAL A 141 -3.50 4.96 0.15
CA VAL A 141 -2.88 5.10 1.48
C VAL A 141 -3.28 6.43 2.10
N LEU A 142 -3.80 6.37 3.33
CA LEU A 142 -4.20 7.50 4.15
C LEU A 142 -3.38 7.53 5.43
N VAL A 143 -3.06 8.70 5.96
CA VAL A 143 -2.33 8.85 7.22
C VAL A 143 -3.27 9.37 8.30
N LEU A 144 -3.40 8.66 9.43
CA LEU A 144 -4.19 9.14 10.57
C LEU A 144 -3.29 9.91 11.55
N SER A 145 -3.69 11.13 11.89
CA SER A 145 -2.89 12.08 12.68
C SER A 145 -3.70 12.72 13.82
N ARG A 146 -3.09 12.85 15.01
CA ARG A 146 -3.64 13.64 16.13
C ARG A 146 -3.39 15.14 16.00
N LYS A 147 -2.64 15.59 15.00
CA LYS A 147 -2.37 17.02 14.79
C LYS A 147 -3.35 17.56 13.77
N LEU A 148 -4.13 18.57 14.18
CA LEU A 148 -4.92 19.38 13.27
C LEU A 148 -3.98 20.04 12.26
N VAL A 149 -4.35 19.99 10.97
CA VAL A 149 -3.67 20.76 9.93
C VAL A 149 -4.03 22.23 10.16
N HIS A 150 -3.17 22.97 10.83
CA HIS A 150 -3.31 24.43 10.96
C HIS A 150 -2.40 25.10 9.91
N ASN A 151 -3.02 25.80 8.96
CA ASN A 151 -2.39 26.69 7.97
C ASN A 151 -1.15 26.13 7.25
N GLY A 152 -1.31 25.08 6.44
CA GLY A 152 -0.39 24.75 5.33
C GLY A 152 1.04 24.31 5.70
N SER A 153 1.44 24.35 6.97
CA SER A 153 2.71 23.81 7.45
C SER A 153 2.57 22.34 7.83
N VAL A 154 2.47 21.49 6.80
CA VAL A 154 2.74 20.06 6.98
C VAL A 154 4.21 19.91 7.39
N SER A 155 4.52 18.98 8.29
CA SER A 155 5.86 18.39 8.34
C SER A 155 6.21 17.97 6.91
N LYS A 156 7.12 18.72 6.25
CA LYS A 156 7.44 18.63 4.81
C LYS A 156 7.80 17.20 4.34
N SER A 157 8.03 16.29 5.28
CA SER A 157 8.43 14.90 5.08
C SER A 157 7.35 13.99 4.47
N CYS A 158 6.08 14.09 4.86
CA CYS A 158 5.04 13.14 4.41
C CYS A 158 4.11 13.72 3.31
N ALA A 159 3.85 15.03 3.33
CA ALA A 159 3.00 15.67 2.32
C ALA A 159 3.54 15.59 0.90
N ASN A 160 4.85 15.40 0.71
CA ASN A 160 5.42 15.24 -0.63
C ASN A 160 5.35 13.80 -1.16
N LEU A 161 5.17 12.80 -0.28
CA LEU A 161 5.17 11.39 -0.66
C LEU A 161 3.79 10.91 -1.12
N VAL A 162 2.71 11.46 -0.55
CA VAL A 162 1.32 11.08 -0.86
C VAL A 162 0.66 12.06 -1.86
N LYS A 163 1.43 13.03 -2.37
CA LYS A 163 0.98 14.15 -3.22
C LYS A 163 0.46 13.77 -4.62
N LYS A 164 0.34 12.47 -4.93
CA LYS A 164 -0.07 11.96 -6.24
C LYS A 164 -1.57 11.70 -6.39
N LEU A 165 -2.34 11.81 -5.32
CA LEU A 165 -3.81 11.78 -5.37
C LEU A 165 -4.33 13.12 -4.87
N ASP A 166 -5.27 13.72 -5.59
CA ASP A 166 -5.84 15.07 -5.37
C ASP A 166 -6.61 15.25 -4.04
N ASP A 167 -6.54 14.28 -3.12
CA ASP A 167 -7.27 14.25 -1.85
C ASP A 167 -6.35 14.42 -0.64
N GLU A 168 -6.89 14.99 0.45
CA GLU A 168 -6.18 15.24 1.71
C GLU A 168 -5.60 13.93 2.28
N PRO A 169 -4.29 13.68 2.16
CA PRO A 169 -3.72 12.36 2.46
C PRO A 169 -3.54 12.12 3.96
N THR A 170 -3.85 13.11 4.78
CA THR A 170 -3.69 13.08 6.23
C THR A 170 -5.01 13.47 6.88
N ILE A 171 -5.61 12.53 7.58
CA ILE A 171 -6.90 12.71 8.24
C ILE A 171 -6.64 12.96 9.72
N TYR A 172 -7.24 14.02 10.26
CA TYR A 172 -7.24 14.26 11.70
C TYR A 172 -8.11 13.23 12.40
N VAL A 173 -7.56 12.59 13.44
CA VAL A 173 -8.28 11.64 14.28
C VAL A 173 -7.91 11.92 15.74
N ASP A 174 -8.94 12.08 16.56
CA ASP A 174 -8.81 12.01 18.00
C ASP A 174 -8.94 10.54 18.42
N TYR A 175 -7.82 9.92 18.77
CA TYR A 175 -7.81 8.50 19.17
C TYR A 175 -8.52 8.24 20.51
N THR A 176 -8.94 9.28 21.23
CA THR A 176 -9.73 9.14 22.48
C THR A 176 -11.24 9.10 22.22
N ASP A 177 -11.69 9.48 21.03
CA ASP A 177 -13.10 9.50 20.65
C ASP A 177 -13.40 8.40 19.62
N VAL A 178 -14.03 7.32 20.09
CA VAL A 178 -14.39 6.17 19.26
C VAL A 178 -15.35 6.54 18.12
N SER A 179 -16.27 7.49 18.36
CA SER A 179 -17.22 7.91 17.33
C SER A 179 -16.49 8.67 16.23
N HIS A 180 -15.56 9.56 16.62
CA HIS A 180 -14.76 10.30 15.65
C HIS A 180 -13.84 9.39 14.83
N ILE A 181 -13.22 8.37 15.44
CA ILE A 181 -12.45 7.36 14.70
C ILE A 181 -13.34 6.64 13.70
N ARG A 182 -14.49 6.10 14.14
CA ARG A 182 -15.44 5.39 13.27
C ARG A 182 -15.85 6.27 12.09
N ASP A 183 -16.33 7.48 12.37
CA ASP A 183 -16.84 8.38 11.34
C ASP A 183 -15.74 8.76 10.33
N ALA A 184 -14.49 8.93 10.80
CA ALA A 184 -13.35 9.19 9.92
C ALA A 184 -13.00 7.98 9.03
N LEU A 185 -13.03 6.76 9.57
CA LEU A 185 -12.76 5.54 8.80
C LEU A 185 -13.88 5.27 7.78
N GLU A 186 -15.15 5.40 8.20
CA GLU A 186 -16.32 5.21 7.32
C GLU A 186 -16.37 6.25 6.21
N LYS A 187 -16.15 7.53 6.54
CA LYS A 187 -16.16 8.63 5.55
C LYS A 187 -15.16 8.41 4.41
N HIS A 188 -14.02 7.79 4.70
CA HIS A 188 -12.97 7.55 3.72
C HIS A 188 -12.93 6.10 3.20
N ASN A 189 -13.95 5.30 3.53
CA ASN A 189 -14.05 3.89 3.15
C ASN A 189 -12.79 3.09 3.51
N VAL A 190 -12.24 3.30 4.70
CA VAL A 190 -11.04 2.58 5.15
C VAL A 190 -11.38 1.11 5.38
N GLU A 191 -10.68 0.22 4.68
CA GLU A 191 -10.83 -1.23 4.80
C GLU A 191 -9.80 -1.82 5.77
N VAL A 192 -8.59 -1.25 5.77
CA VAL A 192 -7.44 -1.77 6.52
C VAL A 192 -6.83 -0.67 7.36
N VAL A 193 -6.60 -0.94 8.64
CA VAL A 193 -5.87 -0.04 9.54
C VAL A 193 -4.53 -0.68 9.92
N ILE A 194 -3.43 0.01 9.63
CA ILE A 194 -2.09 -0.33 10.11
C ILE A 194 -1.73 0.63 11.24
N SER A 195 -1.59 0.10 12.45
CA SER A 195 -1.16 0.89 13.60
C SER A 195 0.36 0.83 13.79
N CYS A 196 1.02 1.96 13.58
CA CYS A 196 2.43 2.23 13.90
C CYS A 196 2.56 3.19 15.08
N LEU A 197 1.50 3.31 15.90
CA LEU A 197 1.56 4.15 17.09
C LEU A 197 2.47 3.48 18.11
N ASN A 198 3.39 4.26 18.68
CA ASN A 198 4.14 3.82 19.84
C ASN A 198 3.14 3.51 20.95
N VAL A 199 3.17 2.29 21.46
CA VAL A 199 2.35 1.91 22.61
C VAL A 199 3.04 2.52 23.84
N THR A 200 2.69 3.74 24.19
CA THR A 200 3.12 4.37 25.44
C THR A 200 2.20 3.98 26.60
N SER A 201 1.76 2.72 26.67
CA SER A 201 1.11 2.22 27.87
C SER A 201 2.20 1.96 28.93
N PRO A 202 1.90 2.10 30.23
CA PRO A 202 2.83 1.71 31.28
C PRO A 202 3.30 0.25 31.10
N GLU A 203 2.47 -0.65 30.56
CA GLU A 203 2.79 -2.06 30.34
C GLU A 203 3.68 -2.31 29.11
N ALA A 204 3.55 -1.52 28.04
CA ALA A 204 4.41 -1.60 26.87
C ALA A 204 5.71 -0.81 27.08
N SER A 205 5.64 0.30 27.83
CA SER A 205 6.80 0.96 28.40
C SER A 205 7.49 0.05 29.40
N GLN A 206 6.77 -0.75 30.20
CA GLN A 206 7.34 -1.80 31.05
C GLN A 206 7.73 -3.03 30.22
N ALA A 207 7.19 -3.32 29.05
CA ALA A 207 7.77 -4.35 28.18
C ALA A 207 9.10 -3.86 27.60
N GLU A 208 9.24 -2.56 27.29
CA GLU A 208 10.50 -1.94 26.90
C GLU A 208 11.45 -1.65 28.07
N LEU A 209 10.94 -1.40 29.29
CA LEU A 209 11.72 -1.03 30.51
C LEU A 209 11.91 -2.19 31.52
N ALA A 210 11.01 -3.17 31.59
CA ALA A 210 11.20 -4.42 32.36
C ALA A 210 12.16 -5.37 31.65
N ASN A 211 12.53 -5.03 30.41
CA ASN A 211 13.81 -5.40 29.86
C ASN A 211 14.88 -4.52 30.51
N GLY A 212 15.41 -4.93 31.68
CA GLY A 212 16.32 -4.14 32.54
C GLY A 212 17.55 -3.51 31.83
N PRO A 213 18.81 -3.76 32.23
CA PRO A 213 19.97 -3.30 31.45
C PRO A 213 19.81 -3.67 29.96
N PHE A 214 20.35 -2.84 29.04
CA PHE A 214 19.97 -2.83 27.61
C PHE A 214 19.81 -4.28 27.07
N GLN A 215 18.67 -4.64 26.47
CA GLN A 215 18.48 -5.99 25.90
C GLN A 215 18.78 -6.09 24.40
N HIS A 216 18.84 -4.94 23.73
CA HIS A 216 19.10 -4.85 22.29
C HIS A 216 20.37 -4.04 22.03
N PRO A 217 21.15 -4.39 20.99
CA PRO A 217 22.32 -3.63 20.60
C PRO A 217 21.94 -2.20 20.25
N LYS A 218 22.67 -1.22 20.80
CA LYS A 218 22.52 0.19 20.42
C LYS A 218 23.75 0.62 19.65
N VAL A 219 23.56 1.11 18.44
CA VAL A 219 24.65 1.61 17.59
C VAL A 219 24.33 3.03 17.16
N ASP A 220 25.21 3.95 17.54
CA ASP A 220 25.20 5.34 17.09
C ASP A 220 26.38 5.54 16.13
N MET A 221 26.07 5.41 14.85
CA MET A 221 27.04 5.58 13.78
C MET A 221 27.55 7.03 13.70
N ALA A 222 26.72 8.03 14.04
CA ALA A 222 27.10 9.44 13.96
C ALA A 222 28.14 9.80 15.03
N ASN A 223 27.93 9.32 16.25
CA ASN A 223 28.84 9.53 17.38
C ASN A 223 29.91 8.42 17.52
N LYS A 224 29.95 7.46 16.57
CA LYS A 224 30.91 6.34 16.53
C LYS A 224 30.91 5.57 17.85
N ALA A 225 29.73 5.28 18.37
CA ALA A 225 29.55 4.65 19.66
C ALA A 225 28.59 3.47 19.55
N ALA A 226 28.83 2.42 20.34
CA ALA A 226 27.88 1.33 20.51
C ALA A 226 27.80 0.88 21.97
N ALA A 227 26.61 0.42 22.36
CA ALA A 227 26.38 -0.25 23.63
C ALA A 227 26.01 -1.72 23.37
N VAL A 228 26.73 -2.63 24.03
CA VAL A 228 26.60 -4.08 23.88
C VAL A 228 25.94 -4.66 25.11
N PRO A 229 24.83 -5.38 24.95
CA PRO A 229 24.19 -6.07 26.05
C PRO A 229 24.92 -7.38 26.36
N GLY A 230 25.42 -7.52 27.60
CA GLY A 230 26.13 -8.71 28.04
C GLY A 230 27.35 -9.05 27.17
N SER A 231 27.51 -10.33 26.79
CA SER A 231 28.65 -10.79 25.99
C SER A 231 28.61 -10.34 24.53
N GLY A 232 27.43 -9.93 24.02
CA GLY A 232 27.23 -9.61 22.61
C GLY A 232 27.15 -10.81 21.66
N GLU A 233 27.32 -12.05 22.16
CA GLU A 233 27.27 -13.31 21.39
C GLU A 233 25.83 -13.82 21.15
N GLY A 234 24.85 -13.28 21.88
CA GLY A 234 23.44 -13.59 21.65
C GLY A 234 23.03 -13.21 20.23
N LYS A 235 22.44 -14.16 19.50
CA LYS A 235 21.91 -13.89 18.16
C LYS A 235 20.66 -13.02 18.25
N VAL A 236 20.65 -11.97 17.46
CA VAL A 236 19.48 -11.12 17.20
C VAL A 236 19.06 -11.27 15.75
N VAL A 237 17.79 -10.99 15.47
CA VAL A 237 17.27 -10.89 14.11
C VAL A 237 17.11 -9.41 13.79
N SER A 238 17.75 -8.96 12.72
CA SER A 238 17.60 -7.61 12.20
C SER A 238 16.96 -7.66 10.81
N THR A 239 15.93 -6.85 10.61
CA THR A 239 15.26 -6.72 9.32
C THR A 239 15.20 -5.25 8.95
N TYR A 240 15.61 -4.92 7.73
CA TYR A 240 15.52 -3.55 7.24
C TYR A 240 14.06 -3.11 7.14
N SER A 241 13.72 -1.91 7.61
CA SER A 241 12.33 -1.43 7.71
C SER A 241 11.58 -1.43 6.36
N PHE A 242 12.30 -1.19 5.25
CA PHE A 242 11.69 -1.28 3.92
C PHE A 242 11.34 -2.72 3.54
N ASP A 243 12.13 -3.71 3.95
CA ASP A 243 11.81 -5.12 3.71
C ASP A 243 10.64 -5.58 4.58
N VAL A 244 10.57 -5.14 5.84
CA VAL A 244 9.38 -5.33 6.70
C VAL A 244 8.14 -4.85 5.96
N THR A 245 8.22 -3.67 5.34
CA THR A 245 7.10 -3.09 4.62
C THR A 245 6.74 -3.86 3.34
N ARG A 246 7.72 -4.45 2.64
CA ARG A 246 7.43 -5.34 1.49
C ARG A 246 6.67 -6.60 1.91
N PHE A 247 6.97 -7.16 3.08
CA PHE A 247 6.18 -8.27 3.63
C PHE A 247 4.77 -7.82 4.00
N VAL A 248 4.60 -6.64 4.58
CA VAL A 248 3.28 -6.06 4.86
C VAL A 248 2.49 -5.87 3.57
N ASP A 249 3.10 -5.28 2.53
CA ASP A 249 2.47 -5.13 1.21
C ASP A 249 2.09 -6.50 0.62
N SER A 250 2.96 -7.50 0.71
CA SER A 250 2.65 -8.86 0.23
C SER A 250 1.46 -9.47 0.98
N LEU A 251 1.36 -9.26 2.30
CA LEU A 251 0.24 -9.74 3.11
C LEU A 251 -1.07 -9.03 2.74
N LEU A 252 -1.03 -7.71 2.53
CA LEU A 252 -2.19 -6.96 2.06
C LEU A 252 -2.72 -7.47 0.72
N ASN A 253 -1.85 -8.03 -0.13
CA ASN A 253 -2.22 -8.51 -1.46
C ASN A 253 -2.40 -10.05 -1.52
N ALA A 254 -2.42 -10.75 -0.39
CA ALA A 254 -2.62 -12.19 -0.37
C ALA A 254 -4.10 -12.55 -0.58
N ASP A 255 -4.38 -13.58 -1.39
CA ASP A 255 -5.75 -14.11 -1.60
C ASP A 255 -6.25 -14.97 -0.41
N GLU A 256 -5.44 -15.11 0.65
CA GLU A 256 -5.73 -15.92 1.85
C GLU A 256 -6.03 -15.05 3.07
N GLU A 257 -6.81 -15.56 4.04
CA GLU A 257 -7.05 -14.87 5.30
C GLU A 257 -5.74 -14.58 6.05
N TRP A 258 -5.63 -13.39 6.63
CA TRP A 258 -4.42 -13.01 7.36
C TRP A 258 -4.24 -13.85 8.62
N PRO A 259 -3.04 -14.42 8.84
CA PRO A 259 -2.75 -15.10 10.09
C PRO A 259 -2.78 -14.09 11.25
N LYS A 260 -3.24 -14.53 12.41
CA LYS A 260 -3.26 -13.69 13.63
C LYS A 260 -1.88 -13.19 14.04
N GLN A 261 -0.83 -13.92 13.70
CA GLN A 261 0.56 -13.60 14.00
C GLN A 261 1.43 -13.95 12.79
N SER A 262 2.29 -13.00 12.40
CA SER A 262 3.30 -13.17 11.36
C SER A 262 4.66 -12.81 11.93
N VAL A 263 5.68 -13.62 11.62
CA VAL A 263 7.07 -13.38 12.04
C VAL A 263 7.91 -13.17 10.79
N ILE A 264 8.64 -12.05 10.75
CA ILE A 264 9.60 -11.76 9.69
C ILE A 264 10.99 -12.04 10.23
N ILE A 265 11.68 -13.01 9.60
CA ILE A 265 13.04 -13.38 9.96
C ILE A 265 13.98 -12.86 8.87
N GLY A 266 14.62 -11.72 9.15
CA GLY A 266 15.68 -11.17 8.31
C GLY A 266 17.04 -11.79 8.61
N GLU A 267 18.03 -10.93 8.76
CA GLU A 267 19.40 -11.32 9.03
C GLU A 267 19.59 -11.76 10.48
N LYS A 268 20.18 -12.94 10.68
CA LYS A 268 20.57 -13.44 12.00
C LYS A 268 22.01 -13.04 12.25
N ILE A 269 22.22 -12.15 13.22
CA ILE A 269 23.52 -11.54 13.48
C ILE A 269 23.73 -11.41 14.99
N THR A 270 24.97 -11.44 15.45
CA THR A 270 25.34 -11.15 16.85
C THR A 270 25.59 -9.65 17.04
N THR A 271 25.52 -9.17 18.28
CA THR A 271 25.88 -7.76 18.54
C THR A 271 27.36 -7.48 18.21
N ASN A 272 28.22 -8.48 18.42
CA ASN A 272 29.65 -8.36 18.12
C ASN A 272 29.90 -8.25 16.60
N GLU A 273 29.17 -9.01 15.78
CA GLU A 273 29.22 -8.87 14.32
C GLU A 273 28.69 -7.51 13.84
N ILE A 274 27.56 -7.03 14.39
CA ILE A 274 27.04 -5.68 14.10
C ILE A 274 28.11 -4.61 14.39
N ASN A 275 28.79 -4.73 15.53
CA ASN A 275 29.85 -3.80 15.91
C ASN A 275 31.08 -3.90 15.02
N ALA A 276 31.45 -5.10 14.57
CA ALA A 276 32.54 -5.29 13.62
C ALA A 276 32.24 -4.58 12.30
N ILE A 277 31.04 -4.80 11.74
CA ILE A 277 30.57 -4.11 10.52
C ILE A 277 30.56 -2.58 10.72
N SER A 278 30.12 -2.12 11.90
CA SER A 278 30.08 -0.70 12.23
C SER A 278 31.49 -0.09 12.29
N LYS A 279 32.44 -0.78 12.90
CA LYS A 279 33.86 -0.37 12.99
C LYS A 279 34.53 -0.34 11.62
N ASP A 280 34.26 -1.33 10.78
CA ASP A 280 34.82 -1.41 9.41
C ASP A 280 34.39 -0.23 8.55
N ARG A 281 33.29 0.46 8.89
CA ARG A 281 32.87 1.68 8.20
C ARG A 281 33.75 2.91 8.48
N TYR A 282 34.54 2.87 9.56
CA TYR A 282 35.38 3.95 10.07
C TYR A 282 36.85 3.52 10.24
N VAL A 283 37.41 2.81 9.25
CA VAL A 283 38.80 2.34 9.29
C VAL A 283 39.76 3.50 9.60
N GLY A 284 40.58 3.31 10.64
CA GLY A 284 41.57 4.31 11.08
C GLY A 284 41.04 5.33 12.11
N GLU A 285 39.76 5.25 12.48
CA GLU A 285 39.15 6.14 13.47
C GLU A 285 38.70 5.37 14.72
N ARG A 286 38.64 6.06 15.87
CA ARG A 286 38.21 5.45 17.13
C ARG A 286 36.69 5.28 17.14
N PHE A 287 36.25 4.04 17.37
CA PHE A 287 34.86 3.68 17.61
C PHE A 287 34.71 3.19 19.05
N SER A 288 33.88 3.86 19.85
CA SER A 288 33.70 3.57 21.28
C SER A 288 32.69 2.45 21.48
N VAL A 289 33.06 1.39 22.22
CA VAL A 289 32.14 0.31 22.57
C VAL A 289 32.06 0.20 24.08
N VAL A 290 30.84 0.27 24.61
CA VAL A 290 30.55 0.09 26.04
C VAL A 290 29.79 -1.22 26.20
N HIS A 291 30.24 -2.09 27.10
CA HIS A 291 29.48 -3.26 27.49
C HIS A 291 28.66 -2.92 28.72
N ASP A 292 27.36 -3.21 28.66
CA ASP A 292 26.47 -3.15 29.82
C ASP A 292 26.35 -4.56 30.39
N ASP A 293 26.78 -4.72 31.64
CA ASP A 293 26.62 -5.99 32.35
C ASP A 293 25.15 -6.12 32.72
N VAL A 294 24.42 -6.95 31.97
CA VAL A 294 22.98 -7.18 32.15
C VAL A 294 22.64 -7.83 33.52
N TYR A 295 23.66 -8.08 34.37
CA TYR A 295 23.60 -8.81 35.63
C TYR A 295 24.24 -8.05 36.82
N LYS A 296 23.79 -6.83 37.12
CA LYS A 296 24.05 -6.18 38.42
C LYS A 296 22.77 -5.97 39.22
#